data_AF-A0A3D1J1Y8-F1
#
_entry.id   AF-A0A3D1J1Y8-F1
#
_cell.length_a   1.000
_cell.length_b   1.000
_cell.length_c   1.000
_cell.angle_alpha   90.00
_cell.angle_beta   90.00
_cell.angle_gamma   90.00
#
_symmetry.space_group_name_H-M   'P 1'
#
loop_
_entity.id
_entity.type
_entity.pdbx_description
1 polymer ?
#
loop_
_entity_poly.entity_id
_entity_poly.type
_entity_poly.pdbx_seq_one_letter_code
_entity_poly.pdbx_strand_id
1 'polypeptide(L)' 'LGNWGWTIIVFTILMKLAFFPLSAASYRSMGKMKQVTPKMTAIRERYKADPQKMNQAMMELYKTEKINPLGGCLPI' A
#
# COMPACT_ATOMS: atom_id res chain seq x y z
N LEU A 1 -36.54 10.84 10.08
CA LEU A 1 -35.99 11.15 8.74
C LEU A 1 -36.86 10.46 7.70
N GLY A 2 -37.93 11.13 7.23
CA GLY A 2 -38.94 10.54 6.32
C GLY A 2 -38.53 10.48 4.84
N ASN A 3 -37.23 10.50 4.54
CA ASN A 3 -36.70 10.46 3.18
C ASN A 3 -35.49 9.53 3.13
N TRP A 4 -35.66 8.39 2.46
CA TRP A 4 -34.66 7.32 2.35
C TRP A 4 -33.36 7.78 1.68
N GLY A 5 -33.41 8.80 0.81
CA GLY A 5 -32.21 9.35 0.16
C GLY A 5 -31.26 10.00 1.17
N TRP A 6 -31.80 10.75 2.13
CA TRP A 6 -30.98 11.36 3.20
C TRP A 6 -30.37 10.31 4.13
N THR A 7 -31.09 9.22 4.39
CA THR A 7 -30.55 8.11 5.19
C THR A 7 -29.34 7.47 4.52
N ILE A 8 -29.39 7.24 3.21
CA ILE A 8 -28.28 6.65 2.45
C ILE A 8 -27.09 7.61 2.37
N ILE A 9 -27.33 8.90 2.14
CA ILE A 9 -26.28 9.92 2.10
C ILE A 9 -25.57 10.03 3.45
N VAL A 10 -26.31 10.10 4.55
CA VAL A 10 -25.72 10.18 5.88
C VAL A 10 -24.96 8.90 6.22
N PHE A 11 -25.50 7.72 5.87
CA PHE A 11 -24.84 6.44 6.08
C PHE A 11 -23.52 6.34 5.32
N THR A 12 -23.51 6.71 4.04
CA THR A 12 -22.30 6.68 3.20
C THR A 12 -21.23 7.66 3.68
N ILE A 13 -21.61 8.87 4.12
CA ILE A 13 -20.67 9.84 4.71
C ILE A 13 -20.07 9.30 6.02
N LEU A 14 -20.89 8.70 6.88
CA LEU A 14 -20.44 8.14 8.16
C LEU A 14 -19.48 6.96 7.95
N MET A 15 -19.79 6.07 7.00
CA MET A 15 -18.89 5.01 6.57
C MET A 15 -17.57 5.60 6.03
N LYS A 16 -17.64 6.56 5.11
CA LYS A 16 -16.45 7.15 4.48
C LYS A 16 -15.55 7.88 5.50
N LEU A 17 -16.12 8.50 6.53
CA LEU A 17 -15.38 9.09 7.65
C LEU A 17 -14.74 8.03 8.55
N ALA A 18 -15.44 6.93 8.84
CA ALA A 18 -14.88 5.82 9.62
C ALA A 18 -13.72 5.10 8.88
N PHE A 19 -13.79 5.00 7.55
CA PHE A 19 -12.76 4.43 6.69
C PHE A 19 -11.68 5.43 6.24
N PHE A 20 -11.82 6.72 6.53
CA PHE A 20 -10.82 7.75 6.23
C PHE A 20 -9.42 7.48 6.84
N PRO A 21 -9.27 7.09 8.12
CA PRO A 21 -7.96 6.76 8.68
C PRO A 21 -7.32 5.55 7.98
N LEU A 22 -8.13 4.59 7.53
CA LEU A 22 -7.65 3.45 6.76
C LEU A 22 -7.12 3.90 5.39
N SER A 23 -7.87 4.75 4.69
CA SER A 23 -7.45 5.32 3.41
C SER A 23 -6.16 6.16 3.54
N ALA A 24 -6.02 6.94 4.61
CA ALA A 24 -4.79 7.70 4.89
C ALA A 24 -3.59 6.79 5.19
N ALA A 25 -3.80 5.66 5.88
CA ALA A 25 -2.76 4.66 6.12
C ALA A 25 -2.30 4.01 4.80
N SER A 26 -3.23 3.64 3.93
CA SER A 26 -2.95 3.13 2.58
C SER A 26 -2.15 4.13 1.73
N TYR A 27 -2.52 5.42 1.79
CA TYR A 27 -1.83 6.46 1.02
C TYR A 27 -0.37 6.67 1.47
N ARG A 28 -0.11 6.64 2.79
CA ARG A 28 1.27 6.70 3.33
C ARG A 28 2.10 5.50 2.91
N SER A 29 1.49 4.31 2.84
CA SER A 29 2.15 3.08 2.41
C SER A 29 2.56 3.14 0.93
N MET A 30 1.68 3.63 0.05
CA MET A 30 2.00 3.84 -1.37
C MET A 30 3.12 4.87 -1.59
N GLY A 31 3.17 5.93 -0.79
CA GLY A 31 4.25 6.93 -0.86
C GLY A 31 5.63 6.32 -0.60
N LYS A 32 5.73 5.43 0.39
CA LYS A 32 6.97 4.69 0.69
C LYS A 32 7.33 3.68 -0.41
N MET A 33 6.33 3.04 -1.02
CA MET A 33 6.55 2.11 -2.14
C MET A 33 7.20 2.79 -3.36
N LYS A 34 6.79 4.03 -3.68
CA LYS A 34 7.41 4.81 -4.77
C LYS A 34 8.90 5.09 -4.54
N GLN A 35 9.31 5.33 -3.29
CA GLN A 35 10.72 5.56 -2.95
C GLN A 35 11.57 4.30 -3.04
N VAL A 36 10.96 3.12 -2.87
CA VAL A 36 11.66 1.83 -2.90
C VAL A 36 11.59 1.13 -4.26
N THR A 37 10.70 1.57 -5.15
CA THR A 37 10.66 1.16 -6.56
C THR A 37 12.03 1.27 -7.26
N PRO A 38 12.77 2.40 -7.19
CA PRO A 38 14.09 2.49 -7.82
C PRO A 38 15.14 1.54 -7.23
N LYS A 39 15.08 1.29 -5.90
CA LYS A 39 15.98 0.32 -5.24
C LYS A 39 15.65 -1.11 -5.66
N MET A 40 14.37 -1.42 -5.84
CA MET A 40 13.91 -2.72 -6.34
C MET A 40 14.38 -2.97 -7.78
N THR A 41 14.32 -1.96 -8.65
CA THR A 41 14.87 -2.07 -10.01
C THR A 41 16.39 -2.24 -10.01
N ALA A 42 17.13 -1.55 -9.13
CA ALA A 42 18.57 -1.74 -9.02
C ALA A 42 18.97 -3.16 -8.54
N ILE A 43 18.22 -3.74 -7.60
CA ILE A 43 18.41 -5.14 -7.19
C ILE A 43 18.10 -6.08 -8.36
N ARG A 44 16.99 -5.83 -9.07
CA ARG A 44 16.60 -6.63 -10.24
C ARG A 44 17.65 -6.57 -11.35
N GLU A 45 18.32 -5.44 -11.53
CA GLU A 45 19.42 -5.30 -12.50
C GLU A 45 20.71 -6.00 -12.07
N ARG A 46 21.07 -5.92 -10.79
CA ARG A 46 22.26 -6.59 -10.24
C ARG A 46 22.13 -8.11 -10.20
N TYR A 47 20.91 -8.63 -10.02
CA TYR A 47 20.66 -10.06 -9.84
C TYR A 47 19.85 -10.70 -10.98
N LYS A 48 19.90 -10.15 -12.22
CA LYS A 48 19.19 -10.71 -13.40
C LYS A 48 19.49 -12.18 -13.67
N ALA A 49 20.71 -12.63 -13.36
CA ALA A 49 21.17 -14.00 -13.59
C ALA A 49 20.82 -14.98 -12.45
N ASP A 50 20.36 -14.48 -11.30
CA ASP A 50 20.33 -15.25 -10.05
C ASP A 50 19.02 -15.00 -9.27
N PRO A 51 17.90 -15.62 -9.69
CA PRO A 51 16.56 -15.33 -9.16
C PRO A 51 16.41 -15.68 -7.67
N GLN A 52 17.20 -16.62 -7.14
CA GLN A 52 17.21 -16.92 -5.70
C GLN A 52 17.79 -15.78 -4.88
N LYS A 53 18.93 -15.22 -5.28
CA LYS A 53 19.53 -14.05 -4.61
C LYS A 53 18.68 -12.80 -4.78
N MET A 54 18.01 -12.65 -5.93
CA MET A 54 17.05 -11.57 -6.14
C MET A 54 15.91 -11.61 -5.11
N ASN A 55 15.30 -12.77 -4.87
CA ASN A 55 14.23 -12.91 -3.88
C ASN A 55 14.71 -12.63 -2.45
N GLN A 56 15.92 -13.07 -2.09
CA GLN A 56 16.52 -12.78 -0.78
C GLN A 56 16.79 -11.28 -0.60
N ALA A 57 17.41 -10.63 -1.59
CA ALA A 57 17.72 -9.20 -1.55
C ALA A 57 16.45 -8.33 -1.56
N MET A 58 15.39 -8.73 -2.28
CA MET A 58 14.10 -8.04 -2.22
C MET A 58 13.46 -8.17 -0.83
N MET A 59 13.47 -9.36 -0.23
CA MET A 59 12.96 -9.59 1.13
C MET A 59 13.75 -8.80 2.18
N GLU A 60 15.07 -8.70 2.01
CA GLU A 60 15.92 -7.91 2.89
C GLU A 60 15.65 -6.41 2.74
N LEU A 61 15.50 -5.90 1.51
CA LEU A 61 15.13 -4.51 1.22
C LEU A 61 13.78 -4.15 1.86
N TYR A 62 12.78 -5.03 1.79
CA TYR A 62 11.49 -4.82 2.45
C TYR A 62 11.60 -4.77 3.97
N LYS A 63 12.47 -5.62 4.57
CA LYS A 63 12.74 -5.61 6.01
C LYS A 63 13.49 -4.35 6.46
N THR A 64 14.52 -3.93 5.73
CA THR A 64 15.34 -2.76 6.08
C THR A 64 14.54 -1.46 6.00
N GLU A 65 13.68 -1.33 4.98
CA GLU A 65 12.86 -0.13 4.79
C GLU A 65 11.54 -0.19 5.59
N LYS A 66 11.29 -1.29 6.33
CA LYS A 66 10.02 -1.58 7.04
C LYS A 66 8.79 -1.30 6.17
N ILE A 67 8.87 -1.64 4.89
CA ILE A 67 7.73 -1.49 3.97
C ILE A 67 6.95 -2.78 4.01
N ASN A 68 5.67 -2.69 4.38
CA ASN A 68 4.78 -3.83 4.36
C ASN A 68 4.20 -3.96 2.95
N PRO A 69 4.61 -4.96 2.13
CA PRO A 69 4.07 -5.13 0.77
C PRO A 69 2.55 -5.30 0.77
N LEU A 70 2.01 -5.84 1.87
CA LEU A 70 0.57 -5.97 2.13
C LEU A 70 -0.14 -4.65 2.45
N GLY A 71 0.59 -3.65 2.94
CA GLY A 71 0.04 -2.31 3.14
C GLY A 71 -0.08 -1.52 1.84
N GLY A 72 0.56 -1.97 0.75
CA GLY A 72 0.52 -1.33 -0.57
C GLY A 72 -0.56 -1.89 -1.50
N CYS A 73 -0.97 -3.15 -1.30
CA CYS A 73 -2.08 -3.77 -2.03
C CYS A 73 -3.47 -3.53 -1.39
N LEU A 74 -3.53 -2.80 -0.28
CA LEU A 74 -4.78 -2.29 0.29
C LEU A 74 -5.03 -0.88 -0.27
N PRO A 75 -5.47 -0.76 -1.53
CA PRO A 75 -6.83 -0.25 -1.74
C PRO A 75 -7.43 -0.74 -3.08
N ILE A 76 -8.09 -1.89 -3.04
CA ILE A 76 -9.38 -2.10 -3.72
C ILE A 76 -10.44 -2.08 -2.63
#